data_AF-A0A9P6M7G8-F1
#
_entry.id   AF-A0A9P6M7G8-F1
#
_cell.length_a   1.000
_cell.length_b   1.000
_cell.length_c   1.000
_cell.angle_alpha   90.00
_cell.angle_beta   90.00
_cell.angle_gamma   90.00
#
_symmetry.space_group_name_H-M   'P 1'
#
loop_
_entity.id
_entity.type
_entity.pdbx_description
1 polymer ?
#
loop_
_entity_poly.entity_id
_entity_poly.type
_entity_poly.pdbx_seq_one_letter_code
_entity_poly.pdbx_strand_id
1 'polypeptide(L)'
;KLDVEVEWVPEKPIVLAPEFEDFQKVFKHFQLQDQETAATIETEGKDHNTKDADKKDDDSGSDPEEDAEKQAASKKKLKRLNRMSVAVLKQMAKHPEVVEWIDVTSSDPHLLVQLKGYRNTVPVPSHWSQKRKYLQGKRGIEKLPFELPDFIKDTGIMELRNAVKEKEDASKLKTKTRERVQPKMGKIDIDYQKLHDAFFRYQTRPRLTMHGELYHEGKEFETKAKEVKPGHLSEDLIAA
;
A
#
# COMPACT_ATOMS: atom_id res chain seq x y z
N LYS A 1 -49.79 -42.88 6.52
CA LYS A 1 -48.89 -41.72 6.69
C LYS A 1 -49.82 -40.52 6.77
N LEU A 2 -49.84 -39.82 7.91
CA LEU A 2 -50.68 -38.64 8.09
C LEU A 2 -50.02 -37.50 7.31
N ASP A 3 -50.72 -36.94 6.34
CA ASP A 3 -50.29 -35.72 5.65
C ASP A 3 -50.54 -34.54 6.59
N VAL A 4 -49.45 -33.87 6.96
CA VAL A 4 -49.49 -32.65 7.78
C VAL A 4 -49.38 -31.47 6.82
N GLU A 5 -50.48 -30.74 6.64
CA GLU A 5 -50.44 -29.42 6.01
C GLU A 5 -49.80 -28.44 6.99
N VAL A 6 -48.63 -27.92 6.63
CA VAL A 6 -47.94 -26.86 7.39
C VAL A 6 -48.26 -25.53 6.72
N GLU A 7 -49.14 -24.77 7.34
CA GLU A 7 -49.42 -23.38 6.94
C GLU A 7 -48.37 -22.45 7.55
N TRP A 8 -47.61 -21.76 6.70
CA TRP A 8 -46.60 -20.81 7.16
C TRP A 8 -47.27 -19.47 7.48
N VAL A 9 -47.24 -19.08 8.76
CA VAL A 9 -47.76 -17.78 9.21
C VAL A 9 -46.59 -16.81 9.35
N PRO A 10 -46.57 -15.67 8.63
CA PRO A 10 -45.54 -14.65 8.80
C PRO A 10 -45.61 -14.04 10.21
N GLU A 11 -44.46 -13.97 10.90
CA GLU A 11 -44.37 -13.29 12.19
C GLU A 11 -44.56 -11.78 12.04
N LYS A 12 -45.27 -11.18 13.00
CA LYS A 12 -45.49 -9.72 13.05
C LYS A 12 -44.16 -9.00 13.29
N PRO A 13 -43.96 -7.82 12.67
CA PRO A 13 -42.69 -7.11 12.79
C PRO A 13 -42.42 -6.67 14.23
N ILE A 14 -41.18 -6.88 14.67
CA ILE A 14 -40.67 -6.38 15.94
C ILE A 14 -40.69 -4.84 15.87
N VAL A 15 -41.42 -4.19 16.77
CA VAL A 15 -41.41 -2.74 16.90
C VAL A 15 -40.14 -2.34 17.67
N LEU A 16 -39.11 -1.90 16.94
CA LEU A 16 -37.88 -1.41 17.56
C LEU A 16 -38.08 -0.01 18.16
N ALA A 17 -37.32 0.28 19.23
CA ALA A 17 -37.29 1.56 19.92
C ALA A 17 -36.96 2.75 18.96
N PRO A 18 -37.31 4.00 19.33
CA PRO A 18 -37.16 5.19 18.47
C PRO A 18 -35.73 5.47 17.96
N GLU A 19 -34.72 4.90 18.62
CA GLU A 19 -33.30 5.06 18.27
C GLU A 19 -32.90 4.28 17.00
N PHE A 20 -33.76 3.40 16.47
CA PHE A 20 -33.47 2.52 15.32
C PHE A 20 -34.40 2.76 14.12
N GLU A 21 -34.98 3.96 13.98
CA GLU A 21 -35.89 4.32 12.86
C GLU A 21 -35.30 4.05 11.47
N ASP A 22 -34.00 4.27 11.29
CA ASP A 22 -33.33 4.03 10.01
C ASP A 22 -33.32 2.56 9.61
N PHE A 23 -33.23 1.65 10.59
CA PHE A 23 -33.29 0.21 10.34
C PHE A 23 -34.70 -0.27 10.03
N GLN A 24 -35.74 0.40 10.55
CA GLN A 24 -37.13 0.05 10.21
C GLN A 24 -37.42 0.23 8.71
N LYS A 25 -36.79 1.19 8.03
CA LYS A 25 -36.93 1.39 6.58
C LYS A 25 -36.35 0.21 5.81
N VAL A 26 -35.22 -0.33 6.26
CA VAL A 26 -34.57 -1.50 5.67
C VAL A 26 -35.46 -2.74 5.87
N PHE A 27 -35.97 -2.98 7.07
CA PHE A 27 -36.82 -4.15 7.32
C PHE A 27 -38.13 -4.13 6.51
N LYS A 28 -38.74 -2.95 6.30
CA LYS A 28 -39.92 -2.80 5.42
C LYS A 28 -39.62 -3.19 3.98
N HIS A 29 -38.39 -3.00 3.50
CA HIS A 29 -38.00 -3.36 2.15
C HIS A 29 -37.85 -4.88 1.94
N PHE A 30 -37.55 -5.62 3.01
CA PHE A 30 -37.36 -7.08 2.98
C PHE A 30 -38.60 -7.87 3.44
N GLN A 31 -39.71 -7.18 3.75
CA GLN A 31 -40.98 -7.86 4.00
C GLN A 31 -41.49 -8.45 2.70
N LEU A 32 -41.66 -9.78 2.68
CA LEU A 32 -42.35 -10.48 1.61
C LEU A 32 -43.74 -9.85 1.45
N GLN A 33 -43.94 -9.17 0.33
CA GLN A 33 -45.27 -8.71 -0.05
C GLN A 33 -46.06 -9.91 -0.57
N ASP A 34 -47.32 -10.04 -0.16
CA ASP A 34 -48.22 -11.09 -0.63
C ASP A 34 -48.25 -11.15 -2.17
N GLN A 35 -48.46 -12.35 -2.72
CA GLN A 35 -48.34 -12.65 -4.16
C GLN A 35 -49.18 -11.76 -5.09
N GLU A 36 -50.11 -10.95 -4.57
CA GLU A 36 -50.90 -10.00 -5.35
C GLU A 36 -50.12 -8.73 -5.78
N THR A 37 -49.06 -8.31 -5.07
CA THR A 37 -48.23 -7.17 -5.52
C THR A 37 -47.03 -7.59 -6.39
N ALA A 38 -46.68 -8.89 -6.39
CA ALA A 38 -45.64 -9.43 -7.28
C ALA A 38 -45.97 -9.22 -8.76
N ALA A 39 -47.26 -9.27 -9.14
CA ALA A 39 -47.71 -9.03 -10.51
C ALA A 39 -47.48 -7.59 -11.00
N THR A 40 -47.35 -6.61 -10.09
CA THR A 40 -47.09 -5.21 -10.47
C THR A 40 -45.60 -4.90 -10.63
N ILE A 41 -44.72 -5.66 -9.99
CA ILE A 41 -43.26 -5.45 -10.05
C ILE A 41 -42.63 -6.20 -11.25
N GLU A 42 -43.29 -7.24 -11.78
CA GLU A 42 -42.83 -8.00 -12.95
C GLU A 42 -42.89 -7.24 -14.29
N THR A 43 -43.47 -6.03 -14.34
CA THR A 43 -43.51 -5.19 -15.55
C THR A 43 -42.30 -4.26 -15.75
N GLU A 44 -41.39 -4.12 -14.78
CA GLU A 44 -40.20 -3.25 -14.90
C GLU A 44 -38.86 -4.00 -14.92
N GLY A 45 -38.87 -5.34 -14.93
CA GLY A 45 -37.68 -6.16 -14.71
C GLY A 45 -37.39 -7.20 -15.79
N LYS A 46 -37.45 -6.84 -17.08
CA LYS A 46 -37.06 -7.76 -18.17
C LYS A 46 -36.22 -7.04 -19.20
N ASP A 47 -34.90 -7.10 -19.02
CA ASP A 47 -33.93 -7.32 -20.11
C ASP A 47 -32.50 -7.28 -19.56
N HIS A 48 -32.04 -8.44 -19.10
CA HIS A 48 -30.62 -8.74 -19.07
C HIS A 48 -30.43 -10.25 -19.24
N ASN A 49 -30.16 -10.69 -20.48
CA ASN A 49 -29.04 -11.61 -20.68
C ASN A 49 -28.48 -11.62 -22.12
N THR A 50 -27.17 -11.34 -22.18
CA THR A 50 -26.13 -11.84 -23.11
C THR A 50 -26.30 -11.73 -24.63
N LYS A 51 -25.35 -11.02 -25.26
CA LYS A 51 -24.44 -11.59 -26.28
C LYS A 51 -23.21 -10.69 -26.48
N ASP A 52 -22.05 -11.26 -26.16
CA ASP A 52 -20.74 -10.85 -26.69
C ASP A 52 -20.75 -10.90 -28.21
N ALA A 53 -20.31 -9.81 -28.85
CA ALA A 53 -19.77 -9.83 -30.20
C ALA A 53 -18.86 -8.62 -30.41
N ASP A 54 -17.57 -8.95 -30.46
CA ASP A 54 -16.44 -8.20 -31.00
C ASP A 54 -16.80 -7.33 -32.21
N LYS A 55 -16.52 -6.01 -32.14
CA LYS A 55 -16.37 -5.18 -33.34
C LYS A 55 -15.49 -3.94 -33.08
N LYS A 56 -14.35 -3.98 -33.78
CA LYS A 56 -13.36 -2.93 -34.02
C LYS A 56 -13.96 -1.52 -34.18
N ASP A 57 -13.39 -0.58 -33.44
CA ASP A 57 -13.48 0.86 -33.70
C ASP A 57 -12.80 1.19 -35.04
N ASP A 58 -13.55 1.80 -35.95
CA ASP A 58 -12.99 2.58 -37.07
C ASP A 58 -13.40 4.04 -36.86
N ASP A 59 -12.39 4.89 -36.97
CA ASP A 59 -12.37 6.32 -36.68
C ASP A 59 -12.83 7.08 -37.93
N SER A 60 -13.94 7.83 -37.83
CA SER A 60 -14.26 8.86 -38.80
C SER A 60 -15.10 9.96 -38.15
N GLY A 61 -14.50 11.14 -38.08
CA GLY A 61 -15.08 12.34 -37.49
C GLY A 61 -15.87 13.22 -38.46
N SER A 62 -16.62 14.13 -37.81
CA SER A 62 -17.22 15.39 -38.30
C SER A 62 -18.47 15.30 -39.19
N ASP A 63 -19.52 16.11 -39.05
CA ASP A 63 -20.07 17.06 -38.05
C ASP A 63 -21.49 17.44 -38.59
N PRO A 64 -22.17 18.48 -38.08
CA PRO A 64 -23.33 18.44 -37.20
C PRO A 64 -24.68 18.62 -37.93
N GLU A 65 -25.80 18.33 -37.25
CA GLU A 65 -26.90 19.30 -37.09
C GLU A 65 -28.06 18.70 -36.27
N GLU A 66 -28.43 19.47 -35.24
CA GLU A 66 -29.76 19.62 -34.64
C GLU A 66 -30.61 18.37 -34.39
N ASP A 67 -30.51 17.83 -33.17
CA ASP A 67 -31.71 17.54 -32.38
C ASP A 67 -31.42 17.63 -30.88
N ALA A 68 -31.95 18.70 -30.30
CA ALA A 68 -31.86 19.04 -28.88
C ALA A 68 -32.93 18.30 -28.08
N GLU A 69 -32.85 16.96 -28.01
CA GLU A 69 -33.61 16.18 -27.04
C GLU A 69 -32.65 15.45 -26.11
N LYS A 70 -32.67 15.89 -24.84
CA LYS A 70 -32.08 15.31 -23.63
C LYS A 70 -31.51 13.89 -23.82
N GLN A 71 -30.34 13.78 -24.44
CA GLN A 71 -29.56 12.57 -24.36
C GLN A 71 -29.22 12.40 -22.87
N ALA A 72 -29.88 11.42 -22.23
CA ALA A 72 -29.64 11.05 -20.85
C ALA A 72 -28.12 10.97 -20.68
N ALA A 73 -27.57 11.89 -19.88
CA ALA A 73 -26.13 12.05 -19.78
C ALA A 73 -25.50 10.68 -19.50
N SER A 74 -24.52 10.28 -20.31
CA SER A 74 -23.81 9.01 -20.12
C SER A 74 -23.46 8.84 -18.63
N LYS A 75 -23.57 7.61 -18.10
CA LYS A 75 -23.28 7.30 -16.68
C LYS A 75 -21.95 7.91 -16.21
N LYS A 76 -20.96 8.02 -17.10
CA LYS A 76 -19.66 8.67 -16.85
C LYS A 76 -19.77 10.20 -16.71
N LYS A 77 -20.58 10.86 -17.53
CA LYS A 77 -20.87 12.30 -17.46
C LYS A 77 -21.64 12.64 -16.19
N LEU A 78 -22.64 11.82 -15.82
CA LEU A 78 -23.40 12.00 -14.57
C LEU A 78 -22.51 11.86 -13.33
N LYS A 79 -21.63 10.84 -13.28
CA LYS A 79 -20.64 10.70 -12.19
C LYS A 79 -19.68 11.88 -12.10
N ARG A 80 -19.27 12.46 -13.23
CA ARG A 80 -18.39 13.63 -13.26
C ARG A 80 -19.10 14.90 -12.77
N LEU A 81 -20.38 15.08 -13.08
CA LEU A 81 -21.18 16.19 -12.60
C LEU A 81 -21.43 16.10 -11.08
N ASN A 82 -21.64 14.88 -10.56
CA ASN A 82 -21.84 14.64 -9.13
C ASN A 82 -20.54 14.72 -8.31
N ARG A 83 -19.38 14.79 -8.95
CA ARG A 83 -18.09 14.88 -8.27
C ARG A 83 -17.86 16.30 -7.78
N MET A 84 -17.68 16.45 -6.47
CA MET A 84 -17.32 17.72 -5.84
C MET A 84 -15.93 18.21 -6.27
N SER A 85 -15.72 19.52 -6.21
CA SER A 85 -14.40 20.11 -6.43
C SER A 85 -13.48 19.88 -5.21
N VAL A 86 -12.17 19.86 -5.44
CA VAL A 86 -11.18 19.68 -4.37
C VAL A 86 -11.28 20.81 -3.34
N ALA A 87 -11.59 22.04 -3.78
CA ALA A 87 -11.77 23.19 -2.90
C ALA A 87 -12.94 23.00 -1.93
N VAL A 88 -14.07 22.49 -2.43
CA VAL A 88 -15.25 22.20 -1.58
C VAL A 88 -14.92 21.09 -0.57
N LEU A 89 -14.24 20.03 -0.99
CA LEU A 89 -13.83 18.96 -0.08
C LEU A 89 -12.89 19.46 1.02
N LYS A 90 -11.94 20.35 0.69
CA LYS A 90 -11.06 21.00 1.68
C LYS A 90 -11.82 21.88 2.66
N GLN A 91 -12.86 22.60 2.22
CA GLN A 91 -13.68 23.43 3.12
C GLN A 91 -14.46 22.59 4.13
N MET A 92 -14.88 21.39 3.77
CA MET A 92 -15.65 20.49 4.65
C MET A 92 -14.75 19.64 5.57
N ALA A 93 -13.49 19.41 5.18
CA ALA A 93 -12.55 18.58 5.92
C ALA A 93 -12.02 19.29 7.18
N LYS A 94 -11.94 18.55 8.31
CA LYS A 94 -11.27 19.03 9.53
C LYS A 94 -9.76 19.22 9.34
N HIS A 95 -9.16 18.35 8.52
CA HIS A 95 -7.75 18.33 8.16
C HIS A 95 -7.62 18.55 6.64
N PRO A 96 -7.65 19.80 6.14
CA PRO A 96 -7.59 20.08 4.70
C PRO A 96 -6.22 19.77 4.05
N GLU A 97 -5.17 19.60 4.85
CA GLU A 97 -3.81 19.28 4.42
C GLU A 97 -3.65 17.86 3.88
N VAL A 98 -4.46 16.91 4.35
CA VAL A 98 -4.40 15.51 3.88
C VAL A 98 -5.16 15.27 2.58
N VAL A 99 -5.92 16.27 2.13
CA VAL A 99 -6.76 16.17 0.93
C VAL A 99 -5.91 16.30 -0.33
N GLU A 100 -5.89 15.24 -1.12
CA GLU A 100 -5.22 15.19 -2.41
C GLU A 100 -6.20 15.45 -3.56
N TRP A 101 -5.70 15.90 -4.71
CA TRP A 101 -6.52 16.05 -5.93
C TRP A 101 -7.14 14.72 -6.41
N ILE A 102 -6.44 13.63 -6.04
CA ILE A 102 -6.91 12.29 -5.72
C ILE A 102 -8.39 12.10 -5.40
N ASP A 103 -8.74 12.66 -4.25
CA ASP A 103 -9.70 12.05 -3.33
C ASP A 103 -11.14 12.25 -3.76
N VAL A 104 -11.36 13.28 -4.57
CA VAL A 104 -12.64 13.59 -5.20
C VAL A 104 -13.09 12.52 -6.21
N THR A 105 -12.21 11.64 -6.74
CA THR A 105 -12.67 10.50 -7.58
C THR A 105 -13.19 9.32 -6.78
N SER A 106 -12.97 9.29 -5.47
CA SER A 106 -13.36 8.15 -4.64
C SER A 106 -14.87 7.99 -4.56
N SER A 107 -15.33 6.79 -4.17
CA SER A 107 -16.76 6.52 -4.00
C SER A 107 -17.38 7.36 -2.87
N ASP A 108 -16.61 7.59 -1.80
CA ASP A 108 -16.98 8.47 -0.70
C ASP A 108 -15.79 9.36 -0.30
N PRO A 109 -15.73 10.59 -0.83
CA PRO A 109 -14.64 11.51 -0.53
C PRO A 109 -14.60 11.98 0.93
N HIS A 110 -15.75 12.05 1.62
CA HIS A 110 -15.81 12.55 3.00
C HIS A 110 -15.22 11.53 3.96
N LEU A 111 -15.67 10.28 3.87
CA LEU A 111 -15.16 9.18 4.69
C LEU A 111 -13.66 8.94 4.46
N LEU A 112 -13.23 8.97 3.19
CA LEU A 112 -11.82 8.77 2.85
C LEU A 112 -10.93 9.83 3.53
N VAL A 113 -11.31 11.10 3.45
CA VAL A 113 -10.55 12.19 4.08
C VAL A 113 -10.57 12.06 5.60
N GLN A 114 -11.71 11.66 6.19
CA GLN A 114 -11.79 11.40 7.63
C GLN A 114 -10.83 10.29 8.07
N LEU A 115 -10.70 9.21 7.30
CA LEU A 115 -9.76 8.12 7.57
C LEU A 115 -8.31 8.55 7.40
N LYS A 116 -8.00 9.32 6.34
CA LYS A 116 -6.66 9.89 6.10
C LYS A 116 -6.24 10.82 7.24
N GLY A 117 -7.16 11.62 7.77
CA GLY A 117 -6.93 12.54 8.88
C GLY A 117 -7.03 11.89 10.27
N TYR A 118 -7.29 10.60 10.37
CA TYR A 118 -7.43 9.93 11.66
C TYR A 118 -6.07 9.77 12.37
N ARG A 119 -6.09 9.76 13.70
CA ARG A 119 -4.88 9.74 14.52
C ARG A 119 -4.08 8.45 14.28
N ASN A 120 -2.78 8.59 14.04
CA ASN A 120 -1.85 7.48 13.75
C ASN A 120 -2.14 6.73 12.44
N THR A 121 -2.93 7.30 11.52
CA THR A 121 -3.04 6.75 10.17
C THR A 121 -1.73 7.00 9.41
N VAL A 122 -1.20 5.95 8.79
CA VAL A 122 -0.06 6.03 7.88
C VAL A 122 -0.61 6.17 6.46
N PRO A 123 -0.18 7.18 5.68
CA PRO A 123 -0.69 7.39 4.32
C PRO A 123 -0.26 6.24 3.40
N VAL A 124 -1.02 6.04 2.32
CA VAL A 124 -0.68 5.07 1.28
C VAL A 124 0.64 5.49 0.61
N PRO A 125 1.61 4.57 0.41
CA PRO A 125 2.87 4.88 -0.27
C PRO A 125 2.67 5.49 -1.66
N SER A 126 3.35 6.60 -1.95
CA SER A 126 3.18 7.42 -3.17
C SER A 126 3.43 6.70 -4.51
N HIS A 127 4.07 5.52 -4.49
CA HIS A 127 4.40 4.76 -5.69
C HIS A 127 3.19 4.02 -6.31
N TRP A 128 2.04 3.96 -5.63
CA TRP A 128 0.85 3.24 -6.12
C TRP A 128 0.34 3.76 -7.48
N SER A 129 0.52 5.05 -7.76
CA SER A 129 0.09 5.70 -9.01
C SER A 129 1.18 5.72 -10.09
N GLN A 130 2.37 5.21 -9.78
CA GLN A 130 3.50 5.20 -10.71
C GLN A 130 3.38 4.02 -11.67
N LYS A 131 3.70 4.27 -12.96
CA LYS A 131 3.73 3.21 -13.98
C LYS A 131 4.91 2.25 -13.84
N ARG A 132 5.96 2.67 -13.13
CA ARG A 132 7.20 1.89 -12.93
C ARG A 132 7.02 0.91 -11.79
N LYS A 133 7.72 -0.23 -11.83
CA LYS A 133 7.78 -1.13 -10.66
C LYS A 133 8.57 -0.44 -9.54
N TYR A 134 8.14 -0.66 -8.30
CA TYR A 134 8.55 0.12 -7.11
C TYR A 134 10.06 0.40 -6.94
N LEU A 135 10.95 -0.53 -7.28
CA LEU A 135 12.42 -0.38 -7.13
C LEU A 135 13.18 -0.32 -8.47
N GLN A 136 12.47 -0.06 -9.56
CA GLN A 136 13.07 -0.11 -10.90
C GLN A 136 13.99 1.07 -11.20
N GLY A 137 13.80 2.23 -10.56
CA GLY A 137 14.66 3.41 -10.72
C GLY A 137 16.07 3.22 -10.16
N LYS A 138 16.26 2.29 -9.22
CA LYS A 138 17.58 1.91 -8.69
C LYS A 138 18.45 1.10 -9.65
N ARG A 139 17.93 0.70 -10.80
CA ARG A 139 18.70 -0.03 -11.81
C ARG A 139 19.78 0.90 -12.39
N GLY A 140 21.05 0.63 -12.07
CA GLY A 140 22.20 1.43 -12.52
C GLY A 140 22.88 2.21 -11.41
N ILE A 141 22.26 2.29 -10.23
CA ILE A 141 22.91 2.81 -9.02
C ILE A 141 23.61 1.62 -8.34
N GLU A 142 24.92 1.72 -8.18
CA GLU A 142 25.68 0.71 -7.45
C GLU A 142 25.40 0.85 -5.94
N LYS A 143 24.83 -0.20 -5.36
CA LYS A 143 24.60 -0.26 -3.92
C LYS A 143 25.92 -0.60 -3.24
N LEU A 144 26.29 0.16 -2.21
CA LEU A 144 27.41 -0.19 -1.34
C LEU A 144 27.23 -1.62 -0.77
N PRO A 145 28.33 -2.39 -0.64
CA PRO A 145 28.31 -3.65 0.08
C PRO A 145 27.78 -3.47 1.50
N PHE A 146 27.31 -4.57 2.10
CA PHE A 146 26.85 -4.53 3.48
C PHE A 146 28.01 -4.19 4.43
N GLU A 147 27.85 -3.11 5.20
CA GLU A 147 28.77 -2.76 6.27
C GLU A 147 28.33 -3.41 7.59
N LEU A 148 29.28 -4.08 8.25
CA LEU A 148 29.04 -4.67 9.57
C LEU A 148 28.96 -3.58 10.63
N PRO A 149 28.08 -3.71 11.63
CA PRO A 149 28.10 -2.83 12.80
C PRO A 149 29.49 -2.80 13.45
N ASP A 150 29.87 -1.64 13.97
CA ASP A 150 31.22 -1.38 14.49
C ASP A 150 31.69 -2.43 15.51
N PHE A 151 30.83 -2.78 16.48
CA PHE A 151 31.15 -3.79 17.50
C PHE A 151 31.42 -5.20 16.94
N ILE A 152 30.87 -5.54 15.77
CA ILE A 152 31.18 -6.80 15.06
C ILE A 152 32.44 -6.63 14.22
N LYS A 153 32.62 -5.47 13.58
CA LYS A 153 33.80 -5.14 12.77
C LYS A 153 35.07 -5.19 13.61
N ASP A 154 35.02 -4.70 14.85
CA ASP A 154 36.13 -4.68 15.83
C ASP A 154 36.57 -6.09 16.28
N THR A 155 35.73 -7.12 16.06
CA THR A 155 36.15 -8.50 16.28
C THR A 155 37.29 -8.92 15.33
N GLY A 156 37.46 -8.22 14.20
CA GLY A 156 38.44 -8.55 13.16
C GLY A 156 37.99 -9.68 12.23
N ILE A 157 36.75 -10.18 12.39
CA ILE A 157 36.21 -11.29 11.59
C ILE A 157 36.21 -10.98 10.08
N MET A 158 35.98 -9.72 9.71
CA MET A 158 35.93 -9.29 8.32
C MET A 158 37.27 -9.49 7.62
N GLU A 159 38.36 -9.08 8.26
CA GLU A 159 39.72 -9.21 7.74
C GLU A 159 40.16 -10.68 7.66
N LEU A 160 39.91 -11.44 8.73
CA LEU A 160 40.23 -12.87 8.77
C LEU A 160 39.51 -13.66 7.68
N ARG A 161 38.21 -13.40 7.48
CA ARG A 161 37.44 -14.06 6.43
C ARG A 161 37.88 -13.60 5.04
N ASN A 162 38.20 -12.33 4.84
CA ASN A 162 38.70 -11.82 3.57
C ASN A 162 40.04 -12.46 3.21
N ALA A 163 40.98 -12.56 4.15
CA ALA A 163 42.27 -13.23 3.93
C ALA A 163 42.11 -14.72 3.56
N VAL A 164 41.18 -15.43 4.22
CA VAL A 164 40.87 -16.83 3.86
C VAL A 164 40.26 -16.92 2.46
N LYS A 165 39.34 -16.02 2.13
CA LYS A 165 38.69 -15.98 0.82
C LYS A 165 39.70 -15.69 -0.29
N GLU A 166 40.58 -14.71 -0.11
CA GLU A 166 41.65 -14.39 -1.07
C GLU A 166 42.61 -15.57 -1.25
N LYS A 167 42.96 -16.27 -0.17
CA LYS A 167 43.78 -17.49 -0.25
C LYS A 167 43.07 -18.61 -1.01
N GLU A 168 41.75 -18.77 -0.81
CA GLU A 168 40.95 -19.74 -1.55
C GLU A 168 40.80 -19.36 -3.02
N ASP A 169 40.63 -18.08 -3.35
CA ASP A 169 40.53 -17.59 -4.72
C ASP A 169 41.86 -17.72 -5.48
N ALA A 170 42.99 -17.50 -4.80
CA ALA A 170 44.33 -17.74 -5.35
C ALA A 170 44.68 -19.24 -5.49
N SER A 171 43.96 -20.13 -4.79
CA SER A 171 44.26 -21.56 -4.82
C SER A 171 43.79 -22.24 -6.11
N LYS A 172 44.66 -23.09 -6.69
CA LYS A 172 44.35 -23.84 -7.92
C LYS A 172 43.25 -24.89 -7.68
N LEU A 173 42.47 -25.19 -8.72
CA LEU A 173 41.42 -26.23 -8.71
C LEU A 173 41.88 -27.58 -8.14
N LYS A 174 43.11 -28.02 -8.45
CA LYS A 174 43.68 -29.27 -7.89
C LYS A 174 43.81 -29.22 -6.36
N THR A 175 44.22 -28.07 -5.80
CA THR A 175 44.33 -27.87 -4.36
C THR A 175 42.94 -27.84 -3.71
N LYS A 176 41.97 -27.17 -4.33
CA LYS A 176 40.56 -27.16 -3.87
C LYS A 176 39.98 -28.58 -3.80
N THR A 177 40.23 -29.42 -4.80
CA THR A 177 39.76 -30.82 -4.81
C THR A 177 40.41 -31.66 -3.70
N ARG A 178 41.69 -31.43 -3.39
CA ARG A 178 42.38 -32.12 -2.28
C ARG A 178 41.85 -31.67 -0.92
N GLU A 179 41.69 -30.36 -0.72
CA GLU A 179 41.15 -29.80 0.53
C GLU A 179 39.71 -30.23 0.80
N ARG A 180 38.93 -30.55 -0.25
CA ARG A 180 37.57 -31.12 -0.09
C ARG A 180 37.57 -32.51 0.54
N VAL A 181 38.59 -33.34 0.25
CA VAL A 181 38.71 -34.71 0.78
C VAL A 181 39.44 -34.72 2.12
N GLN A 182 40.42 -33.81 2.29
CA GLN A 182 41.20 -33.68 3.52
C GLN A 182 41.27 -32.20 3.92
N PRO A 183 40.25 -31.68 4.63
CA PRO A 183 40.23 -30.29 5.05
C PRO A 183 41.27 -30.03 6.15
N LYS A 184 41.94 -28.89 6.06
CA LYS A 184 42.73 -28.35 7.18
C LYS A 184 41.78 -27.58 8.10
N MET A 185 41.56 -28.11 9.29
CA MET A 185 40.72 -27.48 10.32
C MET A 185 41.39 -26.20 10.86
N GLY A 186 40.59 -25.28 11.41
CA GLY A 186 41.11 -24.05 12.04
C GLY A 186 41.56 -22.96 11.06
N LYS A 187 40.94 -22.84 9.88
CA LYS A 187 41.26 -21.77 8.91
C LYS A 187 41.03 -20.36 9.48
N ILE A 188 40.09 -20.23 10.40
CA ILE A 188 39.76 -19.00 11.13
C ILE A 188 39.69 -19.39 12.59
N ASP A 189 40.53 -18.77 13.41
CA ASP A 189 40.51 -18.93 14.86
C ASP A 189 40.29 -17.57 15.50
N ILE A 190 39.23 -17.48 16.30
CA ILE A 190 38.83 -16.25 16.99
C ILE A 190 38.50 -16.64 18.42
N ASP A 191 39.06 -15.89 19.37
CA ASP A 191 38.77 -16.07 20.78
C ASP A 191 37.28 -15.91 21.07
N TYR A 192 36.69 -16.94 21.69
CA TYR A 192 35.31 -16.95 22.13
C TYR A 192 35.01 -15.80 23.09
N GLN A 193 35.96 -15.41 23.94
CA GLN A 193 35.76 -14.31 24.88
C GLN A 193 35.58 -12.97 24.13
N LYS A 194 36.33 -12.77 23.04
CA LYS A 194 36.20 -11.59 22.18
C LYS A 194 34.83 -11.51 21.51
N LEU A 195 34.32 -12.65 21.02
CA LEU A 195 32.98 -12.72 20.44
C LEU A 195 31.89 -12.46 21.49
N HIS A 196 32.01 -13.08 22.66
CA HIS A 196 31.09 -12.84 23.77
C HIS A 196 31.05 -11.36 24.14
N ASP A 197 32.21 -10.74 24.34
CA ASP A 197 32.27 -9.34 24.73
C ASP A 197 31.72 -8.39 23.66
N ALA A 198 31.89 -8.70 22.37
CA ALA A 198 31.30 -7.93 21.28
C ALA A 198 29.77 -7.88 21.33
N PHE A 199 29.12 -9.02 21.62
CA PHE A 199 27.65 -9.10 21.67
C PHE A 199 27.05 -8.67 23.02
N PHE A 200 27.78 -8.79 24.13
CA PHE A 200 27.24 -8.55 25.46
C PHE A 200 27.76 -7.27 26.13
N ARG A 201 29.00 -6.84 25.85
CA ARG A 201 29.60 -5.64 26.45
C ARG A 201 29.57 -4.44 25.51
N TYR A 202 29.90 -4.64 24.24
CA TYR A 202 30.07 -3.56 23.26
C TYR A 202 28.88 -3.36 22.32
N GLN A 203 27.76 -4.05 22.57
CA GLN A 203 26.60 -3.96 21.70
C GLN A 203 25.99 -2.55 21.67
N THR A 204 25.90 -1.97 20.48
CA THR A 204 25.28 -0.67 20.26
C THR A 204 23.88 -0.81 19.66
N ARG A 205 22.92 0.00 20.11
CA ARG A 205 21.57 0.01 19.54
C ARG A 205 21.59 0.64 18.13
N PRO A 206 21.03 -0.03 17.09
CA PRO A 206 20.99 0.53 15.76
C PRO A 206 20.06 1.74 15.69
N ARG A 207 20.25 2.58 14.67
CA ARG A 207 19.34 3.70 14.38
C ARG A 207 18.00 3.14 13.87
N LEU A 208 16.97 3.20 14.71
CA LEU A 208 15.61 2.79 14.38
C LEU A 208 14.81 3.96 13.79
N THR A 209 13.78 3.63 13.02
CA THR A 209 12.80 4.59 12.48
C THR A 209 11.55 4.62 13.35
N MET A 210 10.87 5.77 13.38
CA MET A 210 9.61 5.92 14.10
C MET A 210 8.43 5.31 13.33
N HIS A 211 7.34 5.03 14.02
CA HIS A 211 6.09 4.64 13.36
C HIS A 211 5.61 5.76 12.42
N GLY A 212 5.17 5.39 11.22
CA GLY A 212 4.76 6.31 10.16
C GLY A 212 5.87 6.67 9.16
N GLU A 213 7.14 6.38 9.46
CA GLU A 213 8.22 6.55 8.48
C GLU A 213 8.23 5.40 7.46
N LEU A 214 7.54 5.60 6.33
CA LEU A 214 7.56 4.65 5.21
C LEU A 214 8.82 4.76 4.37
N TYR A 215 9.27 3.65 3.80
CA TYR A 215 10.36 3.64 2.84
C TYR A 215 9.84 3.92 1.42
N HIS A 216 10.54 4.78 0.70
CA HIS A 216 10.32 5.08 -0.72
C HIS A 216 11.65 5.04 -1.46
N GLU A 217 11.58 4.84 -2.77
CA GLU A 217 12.75 4.88 -3.63
C GLU A 217 13.42 6.26 -3.52
N GLY A 218 14.71 6.28 -3.15
CA GLY A 218 15.48 7.49 -2.94
C GLY A 218 15.57 7.97 -1.50
N LYS A 219 14.85 7.34 -0.55
CA LYS A 219 14.88 7.72 0.87
C LYS A 219 16.28 7.67 1.49
N GLU A 220 17.17 6.80 1.00
CA GLU A 220 18.55 6.72 1.48
C GLU A 220 19.45 7.89 1.05
N PHE A 221 19.07 8.64 0.01
CA PHE A 221 19.82 9.81 -0.47
C PHE A 221 19.38 11.10 0.21
N GLU A 222 18.31 11.06 1.01
CA GLU A 222 17.83 12.22 1.75
C GLU A 222 18.79 12.55 2.90
N THR A 223 19.46 13.71 2.80
CA THR A 223 20.33 14.21 3.86
C THR A 223 19.48 14.77 5.01
N LYS A 224 19.71 14.28 6.23
CA LYS A 224 19.04 14.79 7.43
C LYS A 224 19.81 16.01 7.93
N ALA A 225 19.19 17.19 7.86
CA ALA A 225 19.78 18.44 8.36
C ALA A 225 19.88 18.55 9.90
N LYS A 226 19.89 17.42 10.63
CA LYS A 226 19.85 17.41 12.10
C LYS A 226 21.10 18.01 12.76
N GLU A 227 22.22 18.02 12.05
CA GLU A 227 23.52 18.42 12.58
C GLU A 227 23.91 19.85 12.17
N VAL A 228 23.14 20.50 11.30
CA VAL A 228 23.38 21.87 10.85
C VAL A 228 22.63 22.84 11.76
N LYS A 229 23.36 23.68 12.49
CA LYS A 229 22.79 24.74 13.33
C LYS A 229 23.31 26.10 12.86
N PRO A 230 22.45 27.14 12.80
CA PRO A 230 22.91 28.48 12.45
C PRO A 230 23.99 28.96 13.44
N GLY A 231 25.04 29.59 12.93
CA GLY A 231 26.15 30.10 13.73
C GLY A 231 27.27 29.09 14.02
N HIS A 232 27.10 27.81 13.66
CA HIS A 232 28.16 26.81 13.73
C HIS A 232 28.55 26.37 12.32
N LEU A 233 29.81 26.62 11.95
CA LEU A 233 30.41 26.15 10.71
C LEU A 233 31.15 24.84 10.99
N SER A 234 31.00 23.85 10.11
CA SER A 234 31.79 22.61 10.18
C SER A 234 33.23 22.89 9.79
N GLU A 235 34.16 22.07 10.30
CA GLU A 235 35.59 22.18 9.95
C GLU A 235 35.80 22.07 8.43
N ASP A 236 35.08 21.16 7.77
CA ASP A 236 35.10 21.01 6.31
C ASP A 236 34.66 22.29 5.56
N LEU A 237 33.72 23.06 6.11
CA LEU A 237 33.23 24.30 5.51
C LEU A 237 34.11 25.50 5.84
N ILE A 238 34.83 25.48 6.96
CA ILE A 238 35.83 26.49 7.31
C ILE A 238 37.08 26.32 6.44
N ALA A 239 37.42 25.08 6.10
CA ALA A 239 38.58 24.75 5.28
C ALA A 239 38.35 24.96 3.77
N ALA A 240 37.09 25.00 3.32
CA ALA A 240 36.68 25.22 1.94
C ALA A 240 36.63 26.72 1.58
#